data_AF-A0A3S2UFX9-F1
#
_entry.id   AF-A0A3S2UFX9-F1
#
_cell.length_a   1.000
_cell.length_b   1.000
_cell.length_c   1.000
_cell.angle_alpha   90.00
_cell.angle_beta   90.00
_cell.angle_gamma   90.00
#
_symmetry.space_group_name_H-M   'P 1'
#
loop_
_entity.id
_entity.type
_entity.pdbx_description
1 polymer ?
#
loop_
_entity_poly.entity_id
_entity_poly.type
_entity_poly.pdbx_seq_one_letter_code
_entity_poly.pdbx_strand_id
1 'polypeptide(L)'
;MDDTAGWWGIDARIWQAVLAGLFVAAGWLVNGWQNRREEAARRAERLRDTHRALYAEIGAYLGNLGSLEALEAARAAMVARMRAEPDFVPFLAREEHGHLYRAIVADIAVLPRSSIDTVVAFYTQLGVIAALVEDMRGPGYAALSTERRIAIYEDLARSKMAAWLYGREALDLIDIYARHGAQAARDRQDALRAARVNSPEDAAPDGPSRGGGSA
;
A
#
# COMPACT_ATOMS: atom_id res chain seq x y z
N MET A 1 -30.82 72.96 -29.70
CA MET A 1 -29.58 72.99 -30.50
C MET A 1 -28.51 73.41 -29.51
N ASP A 2 -27.65 72.54 -29.00
CA ASP A 2 -27.10 71.33 -29.60
C ASP A 2 -27.00 70.15 -28.63
N ASP A 3 -27.21 68.98 -29.22
CA ASP A 3 -26.92 67.66 -28.69
C ASP A 3 -25.43 67.50 -28.40
N THR A 4 -25.10 67.10 -27.17
CA THR A 4 -24.03 66.11 -26.94
C THR A 4 -24.51 65.12 -25.88
N ALA A 5 -25.23 64.11 -26.34
CA ALA A 5 -25.48 62.89 -25.60
C ALA A 5 -24.14 62.23 -25.23
N GLY A 6 -23.62 62.57 -24.05
CA GLY A 6 -22.43 61.97 -23.46
C GLY A 6 -22.74 60.58 -22.92
N TRP A 7 -22.00 59.58 -23.36
CA TRP A 7 -22.38 58.17 -23.41
C TRP A 7 -22.61 57.38 -22.10
N TRP A 8 -22.74 57.94 -20.87
CA TRP A 8 -23.11 57.12 -19.69
C TRP A 8 -23.83 57.90 -18.55
N GLY A 9 -25.13 58.17 -18.70
CA GLY A 9 -26.00 58.78 -17.66
C GLY A 9 -26.36 57.87 -16.47
N ILE A 10 -25.41 57.09 -15.94
CA ILE A 10 -25.60 56.24 -14.77
C ILE A 10 -25.20 57.03 -13.52
N ASP A 11 -26.09 57.08 -12.51
CA ASP A 11 -25.83 57.71 -11.21
C ASP A 11 -24.51 57.19 -10.61
N ALA A 12 -23.63 58.11 -10.19
CA ALA A 12 -22.33 57.78 -9.61
C ALA A 12 -22.44 56.78 -8.44
N ARG A 13 -23.56 56.78 -7.71
CA ARG A 13 -23.84 55.83 -6.63
C ARG A 13 -24.07 54.41 -7.13
N ILE A 14 -24.70 54.25 -8.30
CA ILE A 14 -24.90 52.94 -8.95
C ILE A 14 -23.55 52.41 -9.41
N TRP A 15 -22.72 53.24 -10.03
CA TRP A 15 -21.35 52.86 -10.40
C TRP A 15 -20.49 52.48 -9.19
N GLN A 16 -20.59 53.21 -8.08
CA GLN A 16 -19.90 52.87 -6.83
C GLN A 16 -20.36 51.54 -6.25
N ALA A 17 -21.67 51.26 -6.24
CA ALA A 17 -22.21 49.98 -5.78
C ALA A 17 -21.76 48.80 -6.65
N VAL A 18 -21.73 49.00 -7.98
CA VAL A 18 -21.21 48.00 -8.93
C VAL A 18 -19.72 47.72 -8.69
N LEU A 19 -18.91 48.77 -8.54
CA LEU A 19 -17.48 48.63 -8.26
C LEU A 19 -17.22 47.97 -6.90
N ALA A 20 -17.97 48.35 -5.87
CA ALA A 20 -17.88 47.73 -4.55
C ALA A 20 -18.27 46.24 -4.59
N GLY A 21 -19.36 45.90 -5.29
CA GLY A 21 -19.78 44.51 -5.49
C GLY A 21 -18.74 43.68 -6.25
N LEU A 22 -18.13 44.25 -7.29
CA LEU A 22 -17.06 43.61 -8.05
C LEU A 22 -15.81 43.34 -7.19
N PHE A 23 -15.44 44.31 -6.34
CA PHE A 23 -14.29 44.18 -5.45
C PHE A 23 -14.48 43.07 -4.42
N VAL A 24 -15.69 42.97 -3.85
CA VAL A 24 -16.06 41.89 -2.91
C VAL A 24 -16.07 40.53 -3.60
N ALA A 25 -16.63 40.44 -4.82
CA ALA A 25 -16.65 39.20 -5.60
C ALA A 25 -15.24 38.73 -6.00
N ALA A 26 -14.36 39.66 -6.41
CA ALA A 26 -12.96 39.39 -6.70
C ALA A 26 -12.20 38.89 -5.44
N GLY A 27 -12.47 39.50 -4.27
CA GLY A 27 -11.91 39.06 -3.00
C GLY A 27 -12.29 37.62 -2.64
N TRP A 28 -13.54 37.23 -2.85
CA TRP A 28 -14.00 35.85 -2.66
C TRP A 28 -13.36 34.86 -3.64
N LEU A 29 -13.16 35.27 -4.89
CA LEU A 29 -12.54 34.43 -5.92
C LEU A 29 -11.05 34.20 -5.64
N VAL A 30 -10.34 35.26 -5.23
CA VAL A 30 -8.93 35.18 -4.80
C VAL A 30 -8.80 34.36 -3.52
N ASN A 31 -9.64 34.60 -2.52
CA ASN A 31 -9.65 33.83 -1.27
C ASN A 31 -9.94 32.35 -1.52
N GLY A 32 -10.95 32.04 -2.34
CA GLY A 32 -11.25 30.66 -2.73
C GLY A 32 -10.11 30.00 -3.50
N TRP A 33 -9.39 30.74 -4.34
CA TRP A 33 -8.22 30.22 -5.04
C TRP A 33 -7.02 30.02 -4.10
N GLN A 34 -6.74 30.96 -3.20
CA GLN A 34 -5.70 30.85 -2.18
C GLN A 34 -5.97 29.65 -1.27
N ASN A 35 -7.20 29.52 -0.75
CA ASN A 35 -7.58 28.42 0.11
C ASN A 35 -7.45 27.06 -0.60
N ARG A 36 -7.81 26.96 -1.90
CA ARG A 36 -7.58 25.76 -2.71
C ARG A 36 -6.09 25.45 -2.91
N ARG A 37 -5.24 26.46 -3.09
CA ARG A 37 -3.78 26.25 -3.23
C ARG A 37 -3.16 25.77 -1.92
N GLU A 38 -3.55 26.36 -0.80
CA GLU A 38 -3.09 25.95 0.53
C GLU A 38 -3.54 24.54 0.89
N GLU A 39 -4.78 24.17 0.56
CA GLU A 39 -5.27 22.81 0.73
C GLU A 39 -4.49 21.81 -0.12
N ALA A 40 -4.19 22.14 -1.38
CA ALA A 40 -3.37 21.32 -2.25
C ALA A 40 -1.93 21.17 -1.73
N ALA A 41 -1.32 22.26 -1.24
CA ALA A 41 0.01 22.24 -0.63
C ALA A 41 0.03 21.36 0.62
N ARG A 42 -0.95 21.52 1.53
CA ARG A 42 -1.09 20.68 2.74
C ARG A 42 -1.33 19.21 2.41
N ARG A 43 -2.02 18.88 1.32
CA ARG A 43 -2.17 17.48 0.86
C ARG A 43 -0.85 16.93 0.31
N ALA A 44 -0.11 17.73 -0.45
CA ALA A 44 1.18 17.31 -1.02
C ALA A 44 2.26 17.08 0.07
N GLU A 45 2.29 17.93 1.09
CA GLU A 45 3.17 17.78 2.25
C GLU A 45 2.84 16.50 3.04
N ARG A 46 1.57 16.31 3.42
CA ARG A 46 1.12 15.08 4.09
C ARG A 46 1.44 13.83 3.29
N LEU A 47 1.21 13.85 1.98
CA LEU A 47 1.55 12.73 1.12
C LEU A 47 3.05 12.41 1.15
N ARG A 48 3.91 13.43 1.09
CA ARG A 48 5.36 13.25 1.14
C ARG A 48 5.82 12.66 2.47
N ASP A 49 5.29 13.16 3.57
CA ASP A 49 5.64 12.68 4.91
C ASP A 49 5.18 11.24 5.12
N THR A 50 3.94 10.93 4.69
CA THR A 50 3.40 9.56 4.70
C THR A 50 4.26 8.62 3.85
N HIS A 51 4.61 8.99 2.62
CA HIS A 51 5.49 8.18 1.77
C HIS A 51 6.86 7.96 2.39
N ARG A 52 7.47 9.00 2.98
CA ARG A 52 8.77 8.90 3.64
C ARG A 52 8.71 7.94 4.83
N ALA A 53 7.65 8.03 5.64
CA ALA A 53 7.49 7.21 6.81
C ALA A 53 7.24 5.73 6.42
N LEU A 54 6.35 5.48 5.45
CA LEU A 54 6.11 4.14 4.92
C LEU A 54 7.38 3.54 4.29
N TYR A 55 8.11 4.34 3.50
CA TYR A 55 9.36 3.88 2.89
C TYR A 55 10.37 3.44 3.95
N ALA A 56 10.52 4.20 5.03
CA ALA A 56 11.42 3.86 6.13
C ALA A 56 10.97 2.60 6.88
N GLU A 57 9.67 2.47 7.20
CA GLU A 57 9.14 1.30 7.93
C GLU A 57 9.26 0.02 7.09
N ILE A 58 8.78 0.04 5.84
CA ILE A 58 8.85 -1.11 4.93
C ILE A 58 10.32 -1.46 4.67
N GLY A 59 11.17 -0.46 4.43
CA GLY A 59 12.60 -0.65 4.22
C GLY A 59 13.31 -1.32 5.40
N ALA A 60 13.01 -0.90 6.62
CA ALA A 60 13.54 -1.52 7.83
C ALA A 60 13.10 -2.98 7.97
N TYR A 61 11.82 -3.27 7.69
CA TYR A 61 11.30 -4.63 7.72
C TYR A 61 11.98 -5.53 6.69
N LEU A 62 12.11 -5.08 5.43
CA LEU A 62 12.80 -5.86 4.39
C LEU A 62 14.29 -6.04 4.71
N GLY A 63 14.95 -5.03 5.27
CA GLY A 63 16.33 -5.12 5.73
C GLY A 63 16.54 -6.24 6.75
N ASN A 64 15.56 -6.44 7.65
CA ASN A 64 15.58 -7.53 8.63
C ASN A 64 15.30 -8.90 8.00
N LEU A 65 14.44 -8.98 6.97
CA LEU A 65 14.19 -10.23 6.24
C LEU A 65 15.36 -10.64 5.33
N GLY A 66 16.16 -9.69 4.86
CA GLY A 66 17.27 -9.92 3.94
C GLY A 66 16.81 -10.03 2.49
N SER A 67 17.08 -11.17 1.84
CA SER A 67 16.73 -11.42 0.43
C SER A 67 15.84 -12.66 0.26
N LEU A 68 15.22 -12.82 -0.90
CA LEU A 68 14.42 -14.02 -1.21
C LEU A 68 15.26 -15.29 -1.14
N GLU A 69 16.50 -15.25 -1.63
CA GLU A 69 17.42 -16.38 -1.58
C GLU A 69 17.76 -16.76 -0.14
N ALA A 70 17.96 -15.77 0.73
CA ALA A 70 18.21 -16.00 2.15
C ALA A 70 16.99 -16.60 2.85
N LEU A 71 15.78 -16.11 2.53
CA LEU A 71 14.52 -16.67 3.06
C LEU A 71 14.32 -18.11 2.60
N GLU A 72 14.61 -18.43 1.33
CA GLU A 72 14.47 -19.78 0.78
C GLU A 72 15.50 -20.74 1.38
N ALA A 73 16.74 -20.29 1.54
CA ALA A 73 17.77 -21.06 2.23
C ALA A 73 17.40 -21.33 3.70
N ALA A 74 16.89 -20.33 4.42
CA ALA A 74 16.43 -20.49 5.80
C ALA A 74 15.23 -21.45 5.89
N ARG A 75 14.30 -21.39 4.93
CA ARG A 75 13.18 -22.33 4.82
C ARG A 75 13.69 -23.76 4.64
N ALA A 76 14.54 -23.98 3.65
CA ALA A 76 15.08 -25.29 3.33
C ALA A 76 15.85 -25.90 4.52
N ALA A 77 16.69 -25.11 5.18
CA ALA A 77 17.45 -25.53 6.35
C ALA A 77 16.54 -25.94 7.52
N MET A 78 15.49 -25.15 7.81
CA MET A 78 14.56 -25.47 8.89
C MET A 78 13.75 -26.73 8.59
N VAL A 79 13.22 -26.86 7.36
CA VAL A 79 12.46 -28.05 6.95
C VAL A 79 13.33 -29.30 7.01
N ALA A 80 14.58 -29.22 6.56
CA ALA A 80 15.53 -30.34 6.66
C ALA A 80 15.74 -30.77 8.11
N ARG A 81 15.90 -29.80 9.04
CA ARG A 81 16.03 -30.08 10.47
C ARG A 81 14.77 -30.72 11.05
N MET A 82 13.58 -30.19 10.75
CA MET A 82 12.31 -30.76 11.21
C MET A 82 12.08 -32.20 10.72
N ARG A 83 12.60 -32.55 9.53
CA ARG A 83 12.56 -33.93 9.01
C ARG A 83 13.56 -34.85 9.73
N ALA A 84 14.73 -34.33 10.07
CA ALA A 84 15.79 -35.09 10.73
C ALA A 84 15.49 -35.34 12.22
N GLU A 85 14.77 -34.41 12.87
CA GLU A 85 14.46 -34.44 14.30
C GLU A 85 12.92 -34.42 14.50
N PRO A 86 12.23 -35.58 14.58
CA PRO A 86 10.77 -35.62 14.66
C PRO A 86 10.15 -34.95 15.88
N ASP A 87 10.90 -34.79 16.97
CA ASP A 87 10.46 -34.09 18.19
C ASP A 87 10.84 -32.61 18.19
N PHE A 88 11.54 -32.13 17.17
CA PHE A 88 11.92 -30.73 17.06
C PHE A 88 10.71 -29.87 16.71
N VAL A 89 10.54 -28.81 17.50
CA VAL A 89 9.55 -27.75 17.29
C VAL A 89 10.29 -26.42 17.17
N PRO A 90 10.18 -25.71 16.03
CA PRO A 90 10.88 -24.45 15.84
C PRO A 90 10.36 -23.38 16.81
N PHE A 91 11.30 -22.66 17.44
CA PHE A 91 10.95 -21.49 18.22
C PHE A 91 10.64 -20.32 17.29
N LEU A 92 9.42 -19.77 17.39
CA LEU A 92 9.01 -18.58 16.65
C LEU A 92 8.88 -17.38 17.58
N ALA A 93 9.71 -16.37 17.32
CA ALA A 93 9.63 -15.10 18.00
C ALA A 93 8.36 -14.35 17.57
N ARG A 94 7.70 -13.71 18.55
CA ARG A 94 6.66 -12.73 18.24
C ARG A 94 7.36 -11.50 17.69
N GLU A 95 7.13 -11.21 16.43
CA GLU A 95 7.54 -9.96 15.80
C GLU A 95 6.40 -8.94 15.98
N GLU A 96 6.72 -7.72 16.38
CA GLU A 96 5.74 -6.64 16.40
C GLU A 96 5.85 -5.85 15.09
N HIS A 97 4.76 -5.80 14.33
CA HIS A 97 4.71 -5.10 13.05
C HIS A 97 3.75 -3.90 13.10
N GLY A 98 4.08 -2.83 12.38
CA GLY A 98 3.07 -1.90 11.86
C GLY A 98 2.55 -0.83 12.84
N HIS A 99 3.38 -0.27 13.72
CA HIS A 99 2.99 0.91 14.51
C HIS A 99 2.58 2.09 13.64
N LEU A 100 3.33 2.31 12.56
CA LEU A 100 3.11 3.47 11.70
C LEU A 100 1.96 3.21 10.72
N TYR A 101 1.83 2.01 10.14
CA TYR A 101 0.64 1.68 9.35
C TYR A 101 -0.66 1.83 10.13
N ARG A 102 -0.75 1.29 11.35
CA ARG A 102 -1.95 1.44 12.18
C ARG A 102 -2.28 2.91 12.45
N ALA A 103 -1.26 3.77 12.60
CA ALA A 103 -1.45 5.21 12.73
C ALA A 103 -1.86 5.89 11.42
N ILE A 104 -1.40 5.40 10.27
CA ILE A 104 -1.60 6.01 8.94
C ILE A 104 -2.84 5.46 8.21
N VAL A 105 -3.38 4.30 8.59
CA VAL A 105 -4.59 3.71 7.95
C VAL A 105 -5.78 4.68 7.95
N ALA A 106 -5.93 5.51 8.99
CA ALA A 106 -6.94 6.56 9.04
C ALA A 106 -6.78 7.61 7.92
N ASP A 107 -5.54 7.82 7.46
CA ASP A 107 -5.14 8.76 6.41
C ASP A 107 -4.78 8.07 5.08
N ILE A 108 -5.12 6.79 4.90
CA ILE A 108 -4.77 6.02 3.70
C ILE A 108 -5.32 6.65 2.41
N ALA A 109 -6.40 7.44 2.53
CA ALA A 109 -6.99 8.21 1.43
C ALA A 109 -6.05 9.29 0.85
N VAL A 110 -4.97 9.65 1.55
CA VAL A 110 -3.94 10.58 1.06
C VAL A 110 -3.00 9.89 0.07
N LEU A 111 -2.87 8.56 0.12
CA LEU A 111 -1.96 7.83 -0.75
C LEU A 111 -2.44 7.84 -2.22
N PRO A 112 -1.51 7.82 -3.19
CA PRO A 112 -1.86 7.63 -4.59
C PRO A 112 -2.38 6.22 -4.81
N ARG A 113 -3.40 6.09 -5.67
CA ARG A 113 -3.94 4.77 -6.07
C ARG A 113 -2.87 3.81 -6.60
N SER A 114 -1.77 4.35 -7.15
CA SER A 114 -0.65 3.57 -7.68
C SER A 114 0.15 2.81 -6.64
N SER A 115 0.21 3.28 -5.38
CA SER A 115 0.96 2.64 -4.30
C SER A 115 0.08 2.02 -3.22
N ILE A 116 -1.18 2.45 -3.09
CA ILE A 116 -2.13 1.92 -2.08
C ILE A 116 -2.19 0.39 -2.13
N ASP A 117 -2.42 -0.20 -3.31
CA ASP A 117 -2.71 -1.63 -3.41
C ASP A 117 -1.54 -2.48 -2.90
N THR A 118 -0.31 -2.13 -3.28
CA THR A 118 0.89 -2.87 -2.89
C THR A 118 1.23 -2.66 -1.43
N VAL A 119 1.04 -1.44 -0.90
CA VAL A 119 1.19 -1.15 0.53
C VAL A 119 0.17 -1.96 1.34
N VAL A 120 -1.09 -1.98 0.93
CA VAL A 120 -2.15 -2.77 1.58
C VAL A 120 -1.85 -4.26 1.50
N ALA A 121 -1.40 -4.77 0.34
CA ALA A 121 -1.01 -6.17 0.18
C ALA A 121 0.14 -6.54 1.14
N PHE A 122 1.15 -5.68 1.26
CA PHE A 122 2.25 -5.86 2.20
C PHE A 122 1.76 -5.99 3.65
N TYR A 123 0.98 -5.02 4.15
CA TYR A 123 0.50 -5.06 5.54
C TYR A 123 -0.53 -6.16 5.80
N THR A 124 -1.34 -6.52 4.79
CA THR A 124 -2.22 -7.70 4.87
C THR A 124 -1.38 -8.96 5.08
N GLN A 125 -0.28 -9.09 4.35
CA GLN A 125 0.62 -10.23 4.48
C GLN A 125 1.31 -10.26 5.86
N LEU A 126 1.67 -9.12 6.44
CA LEU A 126 2.16 -9.07 7.83
C LEU A 126 1.12 -9.58 8.83
N GLY A 127 -0.16 -9.26 8.62
CA GLY A 127 -1.25 -9.81 9.43
C GLY A 127 -1.34 -11.34 9.36
N VAL A 128 -1.21 -11.91 8.15
CA VAL A 128 -1.16 -13.37 7.95
C VAL A 128 0.03 -13.99 8.68
N ILE A 129 1.22 -13.40 8.56
CA ILE A 129 2.44 -13.85 9.26
C ILE A 129 2.23 -13.83 10.77
N ALA A 130 1.70 -12.72 11.31
CA ALA A 130 1.46 -12.58 12.74
C ALA A 130 0.47 -13.64 13.28
N ALA A 131 -0.61 -13.90 12.54
CA ALA A 131 -1.58 -14.94 12.89
C ALA A 131 -0.94 -16.34 12.88
N LEU A 132 -0.20 -16.69 11.81
CA LEU A 132 0.50 -17.98 11.72
C LEU A 132 1.51 -18.15 12.85
N VAL A 133 2.30 -17.12 13.16
CA VAL A 133 3.27 -17.17 14.26
C VAL A 133 2.57 -17.40 15.60
N GLU A 134 1.45 -16.74 15.86
CA GLU A 134 0.70 -16.94 17.11
C GLU A 134 0.13 -18.36 17.21
N ASP A 135 -0.44 -18.90 16.13
CA ASP A 135 -0.95 -20.27 16.08
C ASP A 135 0.17 -21.31 16.30
N MET A 136 1.33 -21.09 15.68
CA MET A 136 2.50 -21.97 15.80
C MET A 136 3.17 -21.92 17.17
N ARG A 137 2.97 -20.84 17.94
CA ARG A 137 3.43 -20.72 19.33
C ARG A 137 2.50 -21.43 20.32
N GLY A 138 1.28 -21.75 19.90
CA GLY A 138 0.29 -22.43 20.73
C GLY A 138 0.66 -23.90 21.02
N PRO A 139 0.17 -24.48 22.13
CA PRO A 139 0.42 -25.89 22.47
C PRO A 139 -0.14 -26.85 21.41
N GLY A 140 -1.17 -26.43 20.66
CA GLY A 140 -1.76 -27.22 19.59
C GLY A 140 -0.78 -27.53 18.45
N TYR A 141 0.09 -26.58 18.08
CA TYR A 141 1.07 -26.79 17.02
C TYR A 141 2.11 -27.86 17.39
N ALA A 142 2.61 -27.83 18.63
CA ALA A 142 3.56 -28.81 19.13
C ALA A 142 3.00 -30.25 19.14
N ALA A 143 1.68 -30.39 19.32
CA ALA A 143 1.00 -31.69 19.34
C ALA A 143 0.69 -32.27 17.94
N LEU A 144 0.90 -31.51 16.85
CA LEU A 144 0.68 -31.99 15.49
C LEU A 144 1.76 -32.98 15.04
N SER A 145 1.47 -33.79 14.02
CA SER A 145 2.50 -34.62 13.37
C SER A 145 3.57 -33.76 12.70
N THR A 146 4.76 -34.30 12.53
CA THR A 146 5.90 -33.61 11.89
C THR A 146 5.54 -33.10 10.49
N GLU A 147 4.81 -33.89 9.71
CA GLU A 147 4.37 -33.52 8.35
C GLU A 147 3.47 -32.28 8.39
N ARG A 148 2.52 -32.22 9.33
CA ARG A 148 1.63 -31.07 9.51
C ARG A 148 2.40 -29.84 9.99
N ARG A 149 3.34 -30.01 10.92
CA ARG A 149 4.19 -28.91 11.40
C ARG A 149 5.03 -28.33 10.28
N ILE A 150 5.60 -29.18 9.41
CA ILE A 150 6.36 -28.78 8.23
C ILE A 150 5.47 -28.00 7.25
N ALA A 151 4.28 -28.52 6.93
CA ALA A 151 3.37 -27.85 5.99
C ALA A 151 3.02 -26.41 6.43
N ILE A 152 2.68 -26.24 7.72
CA ILE A 152 2.38 -24.92 8.30
C ILE A 152 3.63 -24.02 8.32
N TYR A 153 4.81 -24.56 8.62
CA TYR A 153 6.05 -23.78 8.55
C TYR A 153 6.37 -23.33 7.12
N GLU A 154 6.10 -24.19 6.12
CA GLU A 154 6.23 -23.80 4.71
C GLU A 154 5.24 -22.70 4.31
N ASP A 155 4.00 -22.72 4.83
CA ASP A 155 3.04 -21.61 4.66
C ASP A 155 3.56 -20.29 5.27
N LEU A 156 4.15 -20.34 6.46
CA LEU A 156 4.80 -19.19 7.08
C LEU A 156 5.95 -18.65 6.23
N ALA A 157 6.81 -19.53 5.72
CA ALA A 157 7.95 -19.14 4.89
C ALA A 157 7.50 -18.52 3.55
N ARG A 158 6.52 -19.13 2.87
CA ARG A 158 5.87 -18.55 1.68
C ARG A 158 5.28 -17.18 1.98
N SER A 159 4.63 -17.05 3.13
CA SER A 159 4.05 -15.78 3.57
C SER A 159 5.10 -14.69 3.77
N LYS A 160 6.26 -15.03 4.35
CA LYS A 160 7.39 -14.09 4.50
C LYS A 160 7.98 -13.67 3.14
N MET A 161 8.07 -14.58 2.18
CA MET A 161 8.53 -14.25 0.82
C MET A 161 7.53 -13.35 0.08
N ALA A 162 6.24 -13.62 0.19
CA ALA A 162 5.20 -12.76 -0.36
C ALA A 162 5.25 -11.35 0.25
N ALA A 163 5.43 -11.23 1.57
CA ALA A 163 5.62 -9.94 2.22
C ALA A 163 6.87 -9.22 1.71
N TRP A 164 7.95 -9.96 1.48
CA TRP A 164 9.16 -9.39 0.89
C TRP A 164 8.90 -8.81 -0.50
N LEU A 165 8.21 -9.56 -1.36
CA LEU A 165 7.86 -9.13 -2.72
C LEU A 165 6.99 -7.87 -2.73
N TYR A 166 5.88 -7.87 -1.97
CA TYR A 166 5.00 -6.72 -1.86
C TYR A 166 5.72 -5.51 -1.26
N GLY A 167 6.52 -5.71 -0.22
CA GLY A 167 7.32 -4.64 0.36
C GLY A 167 8.28 -4.04 -0.66
N ARG A 168 8.95 -4.88 -1.48
CA ARG A 168 9.91 -4.40 -2.47
C ARG A 168 9.24 -3.58 -3.57
N GLU A 169 8.11 -4.05 -4.07
CA GLU A 169 7.30 -3.31 -5.04
C GLU A 169 6.74 -2.01 -4.46
N ALA A 170 6.33 -1.99 -3.19
CA ALA A 170 5.84 -0.79 -2.54
C ALA A 170 6.95 0.28 -2.46
N LEU A 171 8.17 -0.11 -2.08
CA LEU A 171 9.33 0.78 -2.07
C LEU A 171 9.66 1.33 -3.47
N ASP A 172 9.61 0.48 -4.50
CA ASP A 172 9.84 0.87 -5.89
C ASP A 172 8.80 1.90 -6.36
N LEU A 173 7.51 1.66 -6.10
CA LEU A 173 6.42 2.56 -6.46
C LEU A 173 6.49 3.90 -5.71
N ILE A 174 6.85 3.88 -4.42
CA ILE A 174 7.03 5.10 -3.62
C ILE A 174 8.24 5.91 -4.15
N ASP A 175 9.36 5.26 -4.48
CA ASP A 175 10.55 5.93 -5.01
C ASP A 175 10.29 6.52 -6.41
N ILE A 176 9.68 5.76 -7.31
CA ILE A 176 9.30 6.25 -8.65
C ILE A 176 8.32 7.42 -8.54
N TYR A 177 7.32 7.34 -7.65
CA TYR A 177 6.40 8.44 -7.42
C TYR A 177 7.15 9.70 -6.94
N ALA A 178 8.09 9.54 -6.01
CA ALA A 178 8.85 10.65 -5.47
C ALA A 178 9.76 11.32 -6.51
N ARG A 179 10.35 10.55 -7.43
CA ARG A 179 11.29 11.06 -8.46
C ARG A 179 10.62 11.54 -9.73
N HIS A 180 9.58 10.82 -10.19
CA HIS A 180 9.02 10.95 -11.53
C HIS A 180 7.51 11.27 -11.52
N GLY A 181 6.91 11.37 -10.33
CA GLY A 181 5.52 11.76 -10.15
C GLY A 181 4.52 10.64 -10.40
N ALA A 182 3.24 11.02 -10.32
CA ALA A 182 2.13 10.08 -10.26
C ALA A 182 1.94 9.25 -11.54
N GLN A 183 2.26 9.80 -12.72
CA GLN A 183 2.07 9.07 -13.98
C GLN A 183 3.06 7.93 -14.11
N ALA A 184 4.36 8.19 -13.89
CA ALA A 184 5.39 7.16 -13.95
C ALA A 184 5.12 6.02 -12.95
N ALA A 185 4.63 6.35 -11.75
CA ALA A 185 4.26 5.34 -10.76
C ALA A 185 3.07 4.47 -11.21
N ARG A 186 2.08 5.04 -11.91
CA ARG A 186 0.97 4.28 -12.50
C ARG A 186 1.46 3.35 -13.61
N ASP A 187 2.24 3.88 -14.55
CA ASP A 187 2.79 3.10 -15.66
C ASP A 187 3.61 1.91 -15.12
N ARG A 188 4.38 2.14 -14.05
CA ARG A 188 5.10 1.10 -13.33
C ARG A 188 4.18 0.07 -12.70
N GLN A 189 3.13 0.50 -12.02
CA GLN A 189 2.15 -0.39 -11.39
C GLN A 189 1.47 -1.28 -12.43
N ASP A 190 1.09 -0.72 -13.58
CA ASP A 190 0.45 -1.47 -14.66
C ASP A 190 1.42 -2.50 -15.27
N ALA A 191 2.70 -2.15 -15.43
CA ALA A 191 3.72 -3.09 -15.84
C ALA A 191 3.91 -4.25 -14.84
N LEU A 192 3.90 -3.96 -13.53
CA LEU A 192 3.99 -4.98 -12.48
C LEU A 192 2.76 -5.92 -12.49
N ARG A 193 1.56 -5.37 -12.66
CA ARG A 193 0.32 -6.15 -12.76
C ARG A 193 0.32 -7.04 -14.00
N ALA A 194 0.73 -6.50 -15.15
CA ALA A 194 0.85 -7.27 -16.39
C ALA A 194 1.87 -8.41 -16.24
N ALA A 195 3.00 -8.18 -15.54
CA ALA A 195 3.99 -9.23 -15.30
C ALA A 195 3.44 -10.39 -14.45
N ARG A 196 2.60 -10.11 -13.44
CA ARG A 196 1.95 -11.15 -12.62
C ARG A 196 0.95 -11.98 -13.41
N VAL A 197 0.06 -11.34 -14.16
CA VAL A 197 -0.94 -12.05 -14.98
C VAL A 197 -0.28 -12.96 -16.03
N ASN A 198 0.91 -12.57 -16.51
CA ASN A 198 1.66 -13.35 -17.50
C ASN A 198 2.67 -14.32 -16.88
N SER A 199 2.76 -14.42 -15.55
CA SER A 199 3.64 -15.38 -14.88
C SER A 199 2.99 -16.78 -14.91
N PRO A 200 3.70 -17.82 -15.39
CA PRO A 200 3.13 -19.15 -15.64
C PRO A 200 2.69 -19.94 -14.40
N GLU A 201 2.76 -19.38 -13.19
CA GLU A 201 2.24 -20.02 -11.96
C GLU A 201 0.70 -20.02 -11.86
N ASP A 202 0.02 -19.10 -12.55
CA ASP A 202 -1.46 -19.07 -12.61
C ASP A 202 -2.05 -19.99 -13.71
N ALA A 203 -1.20 -20.73 -14.43
CA ALA A 203 -1.62 -21.68 -15.47
C ALA A 203 -1.61 -23.14 -14.96
N ALA A 204 -2.42 -23.44 -13.93
CA ALA A 204 -2.83 -24.81 -13.63
C ALA A 204 -4.35 -24.90 -13.50
N PRO A 205 -4.98 -25.93 -14.09
CA PRO A 205 -6.36 -25.86 -14.55
C PRO A 205 -7.37 -26.20 -13.46
N ASP A 206 -8.48 -25.45 -13.45
CA ASP A 206 -9.75 -25.87 -12.87
C ASP A 206 -10.19 -27.18 -13.55
N GLY A 207 -9.86 -28.32 -12.96
CA GLY A 207 -10.40 -29.61 -13.33
C GLY A 207 -11.73 -29.84 -12.57
N PRO A 208 -12.90 -29.88 -13.25
CA PRO A 208 -14.15 -30.17 -12.56
C PRO A 208 -14.16 -31.65 -12.11
N SER A 209 -14.19 -31.86 -10.80
CA SER A 209 -14.53 -33.15 -10.19
C SER A 209 -15.98 -33.51 -10.52
N ARG A 210 -16.20 -34.22 -11.63
CA ARG A 210 -17.45 -34.94 -11.85
C ARG A 210 -17.40 -36.27 -11.12
N GLY A 211 -18.24 -36.38 -10.10
CA GLY A 211 -18.41 -37.57 -9.28
C GLY A 211 -18.84 -38.77 -10.12
N GLY A 212 -18.11 -39.88 -9.95
CA GLY A 212 -18.60 -41.21 -10.28
C GLY A 212 -19.58 -41.64 -9.18
N GLY A 213 -20.87 -41.48 -9.44
CA GLY A 213 -21.91 -42.18 -8.70
C GLY A 213 -21.93 -43.63 -9.15
N SER A 214 -21.58 -44.54 -8.25
CA SER A 214 -21.88 -45.96 -8.39
C SER A 214 -23.36 -46.19 -8.09
N ALA A 215 -24.09 -46.68 -9.08
CA ALA A 215 -25.29 -47.51 -8.95
C ALA A 215 -25.39 -48.39 -10.19
#